data_AF-A0A1V9H7V5-F1
#
_entry.id   AF-A0A1V9H7V5-F1
#
_cell.length_a   1.000
_cell.length_b   1.000
_cell.length_c   1.000
_cell.angle_alpha   90.00
_cell.angle_beta   90.00
_cell.angle_gamma   90.00
#
_symmetry.space_group_name_H-M   'P 1'
#
loop_
_entity.id
_entity.type
_entity.pdbx_description
1 polymer ?
#
loop_
_entity_poly.entity_id
_entity_poly.type
_entity_poly.pdbx_seq_one_letter_code
_entity_poly.pdbx_strand_id
1 'polypeptide(L)'
;MSRNSKAKRDKRKKQQPKRPFVRLGQAPQVINHAVLQDAEGRVVAAIGLQGGSEWMLSIGGQTMGSADNPVPMLAMLKHLANLQEAEGKTISLEYSTQLQQMIDDLAADEGQTAEEYLTKLVAEFQNADAGDAAADGDTGSATDSAAYTSDEASDTAEEATDEASGDSAGKKPKKSKKA
;
A
#
# COMPACT_ATOMS: atom_id res chain seq x y z
N MET A 1 25.10 55.24 -18.47
CA MET A 1 24.46 53.90 -18.51
C MET A 1 23.49 53.84 -19.68
N SER A 2 23.55 52.81 -20.55
CA SER A 2 22.77 52.76 -21.80
C SER A 2 21.35 52.22 -21.61
N ARG A 3 20.34 52.97 -22.10
CA ARG A 3 18.90 52.62 -22.05
C ARG A 3 18.55 51.36 -22.85
N ASN A 4 19.28 51.07 -23.93
CA ASN A 4 18.98 49.94 -24.80
C ASN A 4 19.36 48.58 -24.20
N SER A 5 20.25 48.57 -23.19
CA SER A 5 20.67 47.34 -22.51
C SER A 5 19.56 46.75 -21.63
N LYS A 6 18.74 47.60 -20.99
CA LYS A 6 17.57 47.14 -20.20
C LYS A 6 16.48 46.57 -21.11
N ALA A 7 16.16 47.25 -22.22
CA ALA A 7 15.15 46.79 -23.18
C ALA A 7 15.47 45.40 -23.76
N LYS A 8 16.74 45.13 -24.11
CA LYS A 8 17.16 43.82 -24.62
C LYS A 8 17.07 42.73 -23.54
N ARG A 9 17.44 43.05 -22.29
CA ARG A 9 17.35 42.13 -21.16
C ARG A 9 15.90 41.78 -20.82
N ASP A 10 15.00 42.75 -20.79
CA ASP A 10 13.59 42.53 -20.48
C ASP A 10 12.88 41.75 -21.59
N LYS A 11 13.18 42.03 -22.86
CA LYS A 11 12.69 41.23 -23.99
C LYS A 11 13.16 39.76 -23.88
N ARG A 12 14.42 39.54 -23.49
CA ARG A 12 14.96 38.18 -23.25
C ARG A 12 14.28 37.50 -22.06
N LYS A 13 14.06 38.21 -20.95
CA LYS A 13 13.38 37.67 -19.76
C LYS A 13 11.91 37.35 -20.02
N LYS A 14 11.25 38.09 -20.92
CA LYS A 14 9.85 37.87 -21.31
C LYS A 14 9.69 36.77 -22.37
N GLN A 15 10.70 36.55 -23.22
CA GLN A 15 10.69 35.49 -24.23
C GLN A 15 11.23 34.15 -23.75
N GLN A 16 11.90 34.10 -22.58
CA GLN A 16 12.24 32.82 -21.98
C GLN A 16 10.95 32.11 -21.54
N PRO A 17 10.72 30.86 -21.99
CA PRO A 17 9.57 30.09 -21.55
C PRO A 17 9.66 29.93 -20.04
N LYS A 18 8.59 30.27 -19.32
CA LYS A 18 8.50 30.07 -17.87
C LYS A 18 8.50 28.58 -17.62
N ARG A 19 9.69 28.05 -17.26
CA ARG A 19 9.84 26.69 -16.78
C ARG A 19 8.91 26.54 -15.56
N PRO A 20 8.10 25.47 -15.49
CA PRO A 20 7.31 25.21 -14.30
C PRO A 20 8.27 25.12 -13.11
N PHE A 21 8.10 26.01 -12.14
CA PHE A 21 8.85 25.98 -10.90
C PHE A 21 8.19 24.94 -10.00
N VAL A 22 8.88 23.83 -9.76
CA VAL A 22 8.50 22.88 -8.72
C VAL A 22 8.59 23.64 -7.40
N ARG A 23 7.44 23.88 -6.76
CA ARG A 23 7.42 24.55 -5.46
C ARG A 23 7.98 23.58 -4.44
N LEU A 24 9.08 23.97 -3.78
CA LEU A 24 9.64 23.23 -2.66
C LEU A 24 8.57 23.18 -1.55
N GLY A 25 7.98 22.00 -1.32
CA GLY A 25 6.84 21.80 -0.41
C GLY A 25 5.52 21.41 -1.07
N GLN A 26 5.45 21.30 -2.40
CA GLN A 26 4.33 20.62 -3.05
C GLN A 26 4.47 19.12 -2.81
N ALA A 27 3.43 18.48 -2.25
CA ALA A 27 3.38 17.03 -2.10
C ALA A 27 3.66 16.40 -3.48
N PRO A 28 4.46 15.31 -3.53
CA PRO A 28 4.72 14.62 -4.79
C PRO A 28 3.39 14.29 -5.46
N GLN A 29 3.25 14.67 -6.73
CA GLN A 29 2.04 14.33 -7.48
C GLN A 29 1.95 12.81 -7.62
N VAL A 30 0.82 12.24 -7.22
CA VAL A 30 0.53 10.82 -7.39
C VAL A 30 -0.14 10.66 -8.74
N ILE A 31 0.47 9.87 -9.62
CA ILE A 31 -0.09 9.54 -10.94
C ILE A 31 -0.72 8.17 -10.84
N ASN A 32 -2.02 8.06 -11.13
CA ASN A 32 -2.71 6.77 -11.07
C ASN A 32 -2.36 5.91 -12.30
N HIS A 33 -2.01 4.66 -12.05
CA HIS A 33 -1.55 3.69 -13.03
C HIS A 33 -2.40 2.41 -13.07
N ALA A 34 -3.16 2.13 -12.02
CA ALA A 34 -4.28 1.21 -12.07
C ALA A 34 -5.46 1.79 -11.29
N VAL A 35 -6.68 1.60 -11.78
CA VAL A 35 -7.89 2.09 -11.12
C VAL A 35 -8.97 1.03 -11.18
N LEU A 36 -9.49 0.66 -10.01
CA LEU A 36 -10.67 -0.17 -9.83
C LEU A 36 -11.88 0.74 -9.61
N GLN A 37 -12.91 0.60 -10.44
CA GLN A 37 -14.13 1.39 -10.37
C GLN A 37 -15.36 0.49 -10.22
N ASP A 38 -16.36 0.96 -9.50
CA ASP A 38 -17.68 0.31 -9.44
C ASP A 38 -18.55 0.62 -10.67
N ALA A 39 -19.77 0.09 -10.69
CA ALA A 39 -20.76 0.31 -11.74
C ALA A 39 -21.13 1.79 -11.91
N GLU A 40 -21.01 2.59 -10.84
CA GLU A 40 -21.26 4.02 -10.85
C GLU A 40 -20.05 4.86 -11.28
N GLY A 41 -18.91 4.22 -11.60
CA GLY A 41 -17.66 4.88 -11.97
C GLY A 41 -16.93 5.50 -10.78
N ARG A 42 -17.27 5.12 -9.54
CA ARG A 42 -16.56 5.56 -8.33
C ARG A 42 -15.33 4.70 -8.14
N VAL A 43 -14.21 5.35 -7.82
CA VAL A 43 -12.93 4.67 -7.56
C VAL A 43 -13.00 3.94 -6.22
N VAL A 44 -12.93 2.62 -6.27
CA VAL A 44 -12.88 1.75 -5.10
C VAL A 44 -11.44 1.55 -4.63
N ALA A 45 -10.52 1.33 -5.58
CA ALA A 45 -9.09 1.20 -5.30
C ALA A 45 -8.26 1.76 -6.46
N ALA A 46 -7.04 2.21 -6.18
CA ALA A 46 -6.12 2.70 -7.17
C ALA A 46 -4.67 2.42 -6.78
N ILE A 47 -3.84 2.14 -7.78
CA ILE A 47 -2.38 2.10 -7.64
C ILE A 47 -1.83 3.35 -8.30
N GLY A 48 -1.08 4.14 -7.53
CA GLY A 48 -0.44 5.36 -7.98
C GLY A 48 1.08 5.32 -7.83
N LEU A 49 1.78 6.06 -8.68
CA LEU A 49 3.22 6.27 -8.58
C LEU A 49 3.46 7.65 -7.96
N GLN A 50 4.03 7.64 -6.76
CA GLN A 50 4.43 8.82 -5.99
C GLN A 50 5.89 9.15 -6.27
N GLY A 51 6.17 10.41 -6.62
CA GLY A 51 7.56 10.89 -6.77
C GLY A 51 8.36 10.24 -7.90
N GLY A 52 7.74 9.39 -8.72
CA GLY A 52 8.35 8.70 -9.85
C GLY A 52 9.05 7.37 -9.51
N SER A 53 9.05 6.93 -8.25
CA SER A 53 9.72 5.69 -7.84
C SER A 53 8.95 4.85 -6.82
N GLU A 54 8.07 5.45 -6.03
CA GLU A 54 7.36 4.76 -4.96
C GLU A 54 5.94 4.43 -5.42
N TRP A 55 5.60 3.16 -5.49
CA TRP A 55 4.23 2.73 -5.79
C TRP A 55 3.38 2.78 -4.53
N MET A 56 2.13 3.18 -4.68
CA MET A 56 1.19 3.38 -3.58
C MET A 56 -0.14 2.74 -3.93
N LEU A 57 -0.66 1.91 -3.03
CA LEU A 57 -2.01 1.38 -3.11
C LEU A 57 -2.94 2.24 -2.24
N SER A 58 -4.03 2.71 -2.82
CA SER A 58 -5.09 3.42 -2.10
C SER A 58 -6.44 2.72 -2.28
N ILE A 59 -7.19 2.52 -1.20
CA ILE A 59 -8.52 1.93 -1.19
C ILE A 59 -9.48 2.93 -0.57
N GLY A 60 -10.58 3.25 -1.26
CA GLY A 60 -11.57 4.25 -0.80
C GLY A 60 -10.99 5.65 -0.58
N GLY A 61 -9.91 6.00 -1.28
CA GLY A 61 -9.19 7.27 -1.10
C GLY A 61 -8.20 7.29 0.07
N GLN A 62 -8.03 6.19 0.79
CA GLN A 62 -7.02 6.05 1.84
C GLN A 62 -5.85 5.20 1.35
N THR A 63 -4.62 5.66 1.55
CA THR A 63 -3.42 4.87 1.29
C THR A 63 -3.35 3.66 2.21
N MET A 64 -3.31 2.47 1.64
CA MET A 64 -3.19 1.20 2.37
C MET A 64 -1.73 0.74 2.49
N GLY A 65 -0.87 1.13 1.53
CA GLY A 65 0.55 0.80 1.60
C GLY A 65 1.34 1.40 0.46
N SER A 66 2.66 1.38 0.60
CA SER A 66 3.61 1.67 -0.47
C SER A 66 4.60 0.53 -0.67
N ALA A 67 5.11 0.39 -1.88
CA ALA A 67 6.08 -0.64 -2.25
C ALA A 67 6.92 -0.19 -3.45
N ASP A 68 8.06 -0.86 -3.64
CA ASP A 68 8.92 -0.64 -4.81
C ASP A 68 8.40 -1.37 -6.07
N ASN A 69 7.65 -2.47 -5.88
CA ASN A 69 7.08 -3.27 -6.96
C ASN A 69 5.55 -3.17 -6.96
N PRO A 70 4.92 -2.71 -8.06
CA PRO A 70 3.46 -2.60 -8.14
C PRO A 70 2.75 -3.93 -8.39
N VAL A 71 3.46 -4.99 -8.78
CA VAL A 71 2.84 -6.24 -9.23
C VAL A 71 2.09 -6.96 -8.09
N PRO A 72 2.63 -7.10 -6.87
CA PRO A 72 1.87 -7.65 -5.75
C PRO A 72 0.62 -6.82 -5.41
N MET A 73 0.69 -5.50 -5.48
CA MET A 73 -0.45 -4.61 -5.27
C MET A 73 -1.53 -4.82 -6.33
N LEU A 74 -1.11 -5.04 -7.58
CA LEU A 74 -2.02 -5.32 -8.67
C LEU A 74 -2.73 -6.65 -8.50
N ALA A 75 -1.99 -7.69 -8.08
CA ALA A 75 -2.57 -8.98 -7.78
C ALA A 75 -3.61 -8.89 -6.64
N MET A 76 -3.31 -8.14 -5.58
CA MET A 76 -4.30 -7.84 -4.53
C MET A 76 -5.54 -7.12 -5.09
N LEU A 77 -5.35 -6.16 -5.99
CA LEU A 77 -6.44 -5.39 -6.58
C LEU A 77 -7.30 -6.26 -7.52
N LYS A 78 -6.68 -7.16 -8.29
CA LYS A 78 -7.37 -8.18 -9.10
C LYS A 78 -8.10 -9.21 -8.24
N HIS A 79 -7.55 -9.58 -7.09
CA HIS A 79 -8.25 -10.43 -6.12
C HIS A 79 -9.52 -9.75 -5.57
N LEU A 80 -9.40 -8.47 -5.17
CA LEU A 80 -10.54 -7.66 -4.73
C LEU A 80 -11.60 -7.46 -5.82
N ALA A 81 -11.18 -7.35 -7.07
CA ALA A 81 -12.07 -7.32 -8.23
C ALA A 81 -12.89 -8.61 -8.33
N ASN A 82 -12.22 -9.77 -8.32
CA ASN A 82 -12.88 -11.08 -8.40
C ASN A 82 -13.85 -11.31 -7.23
N LEU A 83 -13.49 -10.89 -6.02
CA LEU A 83 -14.34 -11.01 -4.83
C LEU A 83 -15.62 -10.18 -4.98
N GLN A 84 -15.51 -8.94 -5.49
CA GLN A 84 -16.67 -8.08 -5.71
C GLN A 84 -17.57 -8.61 -6.85
N GLU A 85 -16.99 -9.17 -7.91
CA GLU A 85 -17.77 -9.82 -8.97
C GLU A 85 -18.51 -11.06 -8.45
N ALA A 86 -17.89 -11.84 -7.57
CA ALA A 86 -18.53 -12.98 -6.92
C ALA A 86 -19.71 -12.55 -6.02
N GLU A 87 -19.62 -11.38 -5.39
CA GLU A 87 -20.74 -10.73 -4.66
C GLU A 87 -21.82 -10.13 -5.58
N GLY A 88 -21.63 -10.21 -6.91
CA GLY A 88 -22.57 -9.68 -7.90
C GLY A 88 -22.43 -8.19 -8.19
N LYS A 89 -21.34 -7.54 -7.75
CA LYS A 89 -21.04 -6.14 -8.08
C LYS A 89 -20.34 -6.07 -9.43
N THR A 90 -20.80 -5.19 -10.31
CA THR A 90 -20.08 -4.88 -11.55
C THR A 90 -18.91 -3.95 -11.22
N ILE A 91 -17.70 -4.41 -11.51
CA ILE A 91 -16.47 -3.65 -11.30
C ILE A 91 -15.70 -3.58 -12.62
N SER A 92 -14.90 -2.54 -12.78
CA SER A 92 -14.02 -2.37 -13.94
C SER A 92 -12.62 -2.04 -13.48
N LEU A 93 -11.63 -2.66 -14.10
CA LEU A 93 -10.23 -2.51 -13.75
C LEU A 93 -9.44 -2.03 -14.97
N GLU A 94 -8.88 -0.83 -14.86
CA GLU A 94 -8.06 -0.20 -15.90
C GLU A 94 -6.59 -0.18 -15.48
N TYR A 95 -5.70 -0.39 -16.45
CA TYR A 95 -4.24 -0.36 -16.27
C TYR A 95 -3.59 0.61 -17.25
N SER A 96 -2.54 1.29 -16.80
CA SER A 96 -1.69 2.11 -17.65
C SER A 96 -0.66 1.26 -18.41
N THR A 97 -0.22 1.76 -19.57
CA THR A 97 0.79 1.11 -20.39
C THR A 97 2.13 0.95 -19.68
N GLN A 98 2.52 1.92 -18.83
CA GLN A 98 3.75 1.82 -18.04
C GLN A 98 3.69 0.64 -17.06
N LEU A 99 2.56 0.45 -16.40
CA LEU A 99 2.38 -0.66 -15.46
C LEU A 99 2.37 -2.00 -16.21
N GLN A 100 1.71 -2.07 -17.37
CA GLN A 100 1.71 -3.26 -18.24
C GLN A 100 3.12 -3.67 -18.64
N GLN A 101 3.93 -2.73 -19.13
CA GLN A 101 5.32 -3.00 -19.52
C GLN A 101 6.16 -3.56 -18.36
N MET A 102 6.02 -2.98 -17.16
CA MET A 102 6.74 -3.50 -15.99
C MET A 102 6.32 -4.92 -15.62
N ILE A 103 5.03 -5.27 -15.78
CA ILE A 103 4.56 -6.63 -15.54
C ILE A 103 5.12 -7.58 -16.60
N ASP A 104 5.10 -7.17 -17.87
CA ASP A 104 5.64 -7.97 -18.98
C ASP A 104 7.13 -8.26 -18.77
N ASP A 105 7.90 -7.25 -18.37
CA ASP A 105 9.33 -7.38 -18.08
C ASP A 105 9.58 -8.36 -16.91
N LEU A 106 8.85 -8.20 -15.80
CA LEU A 106 8.98 -9.07 -14.63
C LEU A 106 8.52 -10.51 -14.91
N ALA A 107 7.45 -10.68 -15.68
CA ALA A 107 6.97 -12.00 -16.07
C ALA A 107 7.98 -12.69 -17.01
N ALA A 108 8.58 -11.93 -17.93
CA ALA A 108 9.63 -12.43 -18.80
C ALA A 108 10.88 -12.87 -18.01
N ASP A 109 11.25 -12.15 -16.96
CA ASP A 109 12.33 -12.55 -16.04
C ASP A 109 12.02 -13.88 -15.33
N GLU A 110 10.75 -14.15 -15.01
CA GLU A 110 10.28 -15.43 -14.47
C GLU A 110 9.99 -16.51 -15.53
N GLY A 111 10.16 -16.19 -16.82
CA GLY A 111 9.87 -17.09 -17.95
C GLY A 111 8.38 -17.40 -18.15
N GLN A 112 7.50 -16.54 -17.65
CA GLN A 112 6.04 -16.66 -17.72
C GLN A 112 5.45 -15.53 -18.57
N THR A 113 4.21 -15.69 -19.01
CA THR A 113 3.44 -14.55 -19.53
C THR A 113 2.91 -13.68 -18.39
N ALA A 114 2.65 -12.40 -18.65
CA ALA A 114 2.09 -11.48 -17.65
C ALA A 114 0.80 -12.01 -17.01
N GLU A 115 -0.07 -12.63 -17.79
CA GLU A 115 -1.33 -13.20 -17.29
C GLU A 115 -1.10 -14.41 -16.39
N GLU A 116 -0.17 -15.31 -16.73
CA GLU A 116 0.18 -16.46 -15.91
C GLU A 116 0.79 -16.03 -14.57
N TYR A 117 1.74 -15.07 -14.63
CA TYR A 117 2.40 -14.54 -13.45
C TYR A 117 1.40 -13.89 -12.48
N LEU A 118 0.53 -13.03 -13.00
CA LEU A 118 -0.53 -12.40 -12.21
C LEU A 118 -1.53 -13.43 -11.66
N THR A 119 -1.89 -14.45 -12.44
CA THR A 119 -2.82 -15.50 -12.00
C THR A 119 -2.24 -16.30 -10.84
N LYS A 120 -0.95 -16.65 -10.90
CA LYS A 120 -0.24 -17.30 -9.81
C LYS A 120 -0.25 -16.46 -8.54
N LEU A 121 0.11 -15.17 -8.63
CA LEU A 121 0.09 -14.24 -7.50
C LEU A 121 -1.32 -14.09 -6.89
N VAL A 122 -2.34 -13.94 -7.73
CA VAL A 122 -3.73 -13.85 -7.28
C VAL A 122 -4.17 -15.14 -6.59
N ALA A 123 -3.70 -16.31 -7.05
CA ALA A 123 -3.94 -17.58 -6.36
C ALA A 123 -3.24 -17.64 -5.01
N GLU A 124 -2.01 -17.13 -4.88
CA GLU A 124 -1.30 -17.04 -3.59
C GLU A 124 -2.10 -16.18 -2.58
N PHE A 125 -2.63 -15.04 -3.00
CA PHE A 125 -3.47 -14.20 -2.14
C PHE A 125 -4.79 -14.87 -1.74
N GLN A 126 -5.48 -15.54 -2.67
CA GLN A 126 -6.70 -16.28 -2.36
C GLN A 126 -6.47 -17.39 -1.33
N ASN A 127 -5.35 -18.11 -1.45
CA ASN A 127 -5.00 -19.16 -0.50
C ASN A 127 -4.55 -18.58 0.85
N ALA A 128 -3.89 -17.42 0.87
CA ALA A 128 -3.51 -16.74 2.10
C ALA A 128 -4.73 -16.27 2.92
N ASP A 129 -5.75 -15.72 2.26
CA ASP A 129 -7.00 -15.30 2.91
C ASP A 129 -7.81 -16.50 3.45
N ALA A 130 -7.87 -17.59 2.67
CA ALA A 130 -8.51 -18.84 3.10
C ALA A 130 -7.78 -19.54 4.26
N GLY A 131 -6.45 -19.36 4.36
CA GLY A 131 -5.64 -19.92 5.45
C GLY A 131 -5.85 -19.21 6.79
N ASP A 132 -6.20 -17.92 6.79
CA ASP A 132 -6.54 -17.14 7.99
C ASP A 132 -7.96 -17.46 8.49
N ALA A 133 -8.91 -17.68 7.56
CA ALA A 133 -10.28 -18.08 7.89
C ALA A 133 -10.41 -19.52 8.45
N ALA A 134 -9.39 -20.36 8.28
CA ALA A 134 -9.37 -21.74 8.80
C ALA A 134 -8.71 -21.87 10.19
N ALA A 135 -8.20 -20.78 10.78
CA ALA A 135 -7.50 -20.80 12.06
C ALA A 135 -8.37 -20.42 13.29
N ASP A 136 -9.64 -20.04 13.10
CA ASP A 136 -10.58 -19.72 14.20
C ASP A 136 -11.82 -20.63 14.20
N GLY A 137 -11.59 -21.93 14.00
CA GLY A 137 -12.66 -22.93 13.97
C GLY A 137 -12.25 -24.23 14.65
N ASP A 138 -12.66 -24.36 15.92
CA ASP A 138 -12.91 -25.65 16.55
C ASP A 138 -11.69 -26.52 16.89
N THR A 139 -11.18 -26.39 18.11
CA THR A 139 -11.24 -27.52 19.05
C THR A 139 -11.32 -26.99 20.47
N GLY A 140 -12.54 -26.75 20.93
CA GLY A 140 -12.82 -26.72 22.36
C GLY A 140 -12.53 -28.10 22.94
N SER A 141 -11.30 -28.32 23.43
CA SER A 141 -10.94 -29.55 24.13
C SER A 141 -11.48 -29.48 25.56
N ALA A 142 -12.77 -29.82 25.69
CA ALA A 142 -13.38 -30.13 26.98
C ALA A 142 -12.94 -31.54 27.41
N THR A 143 -12.14 -31.57 28.47
CA THR A 143 -12.23 -32.48 29.64
C THR A 143 -12.87 -33.86 29.42
N ASP A 144 -12.12 -34.94 29.65
CA ASP A 144 -12.04 -35.60 30.97
C ASP A 144 -11.41 -37.01 30.92
N SER A 145 -10.80 -37.39 32.05
CA SER A 145 -10.57 -38.75 32.55
C SER A 145 -9.35 -39.58 32.09
N ALA A 146 -8.27 -39.36 32.86
CA ALA A 146 -7.61 -40.32 33.76
C ALA A 146 -6.91 -41.58 33.21
N ALA A 147 -5.58 -41.60 33.36
CA ALA A 147 -4.85 -42.76 33.86
C ALA A 147 -3.60 -42.33 34.64
N TYR A 148 -3.57 -42.73 35.91
CA TYR A 148 -2.42 -42.67 36.81
C TYR A 148 -1.24 -43.48 36.27
N THR A 149 0.00 -43.01 36.50
CA THR A 149 0.99 -43.61 37.45
C THR A 149 2.27 -42.76 37.50
N SER A 150 2.73 -42.56 38.74
CA SER A 150 4.05 -42.27 39.32
C SER A 150 5.27 -42.17 38.38
N ASP A 151 6.31 -41.37 38.63
CA ASP A 151 7.07 -41.24 39.88
C ASP A 151 8.19 -40.18 39.67
N GLU A 152 8.51 -39.39 40.71
CA GLU A 152 9.83 -38.83 41.10
C GLU A 152 10.62 -37.93 40.08
N ALA A 153 11.18 -36.74 40.36
CA ALA A 153 11.63 -36.04 41.56
C ALA A 153 11.80 -34.52 41.31
N SER A 154 11.74 -33.76 42.41
CA SER A 154 12.24 -32.42 42.76
C SER A 154 13.02 -31.55 41.75
N ASP A 155 12.65 -30.27 41.64
CA ASP A 155 13.33 -29.10 42.27
C ASP A 155 12.49 -27.83 41.94
N THR A 156 11.67 -27.25 42.83
CA THR A 156 11.99 -26.09 43.72
C THR A 156 13.08 -25.16 43.19
N ALA A 157 13.00 -23.84 43.14
CA ALA A 157 12.01 -22.80 43.42
C ALA A 157 12.67 -21.45 43.01
N GLU A 158 11.88 -20.37 43.08
CA GLU A 158 12.21 -18.92 43.08
C GLU A 158 11.82 -18.15 41.80
N GLU A 159 10.77 -17.30 41.84
CA GLU A 159 10.68 -15.93 42.44
C GLU A 159 11.73 -14.97 41.86
N ALA A 160 11.49 -13.70 41.55
CA ALA A 160 10.38 -12.76 41.66
C ALA A 160 10.77 -11.57 40.73
N THR A 161 9.88 -10.83 40.09
CA THR A 161 9.34 -9.51 40.49
C THR A 161 8.88 -8.86 39.17
N ASP A 162 7.63 -8.43 39.01
CA ASP A 162 7.15 -7.06 39.31
C ASP A 162 8.18 -5.99 38.88
N GLU A 163 7.87 -5.05 38.00
CA GLU A 163 7.22 -3.80 38.39
C GLU A 163 6.74 -3.04 37.16
N ALA A 164 5.61 -2.38 37.36
CA ALA A 164 4.95 -1.47 36.46
C ALA A 164 5.66 -0.09 36.34
N SER A 165 5.13 0.71 35.41
CA SER A 165 4.84 2.14 35.58
C SER A 165 5.72 3.17 34.83
N GLY A 166 5.04 4.26 34.43
CA GLY A 166 5.61 5.59 34.15
C GLY A 166 5.50 6.01 32.68
N ASP A 167 4.39 6.59 32.23
CA ASP A 167 4.04 8.02 32.33
C ASP A 167 5.14 8.99 31.82
N SER A 168 4.87 9.67 30.70
CA SER A 168 5.04 11.13 30.66
C SER A 168 4.55 11.81 29.38
N ALA A 169 3.85 12.92 29.65
CA ALA A 169 3.18 13.85 28.77
C ALA A 169 4.09 14.68 27.85
N GLY A 170 3.49 15.31 26.82
CA GLY A 170 4.22 16.26 25.97
C GLY A 170 3.41 17.12 24.99
N LYS A 171 2.22 17.59 25.38
CA LYS A 171 1.36 18.50 24.58
C LYS A 171 1.97 19.91 24.52
N LYS A 172 2.27 20.44 23.32
CA LYS A 172 2.53 21.88 23.10
C LYS A 172 1.78 22.40 21.86
N PRO A 173 0.78 23.28 22.03
CA PRO A 173 0.29 24.10 20.93
C PRO A 173 0.88 25.53 20.98
N LYS A 174 0.72 26.22 19.84
CA LYS A 174 0.75 27.68 19.60
C LYS A 174 2.05 28.25 18.98
N LYS A 175 1.91 28.76 17.75
CA LYS A 175 1.97 30.21 17.48
C LYS A 175 1.35 30.55 16.12
N SER A 176 0.17 31.15 16.20
CA SER A 176 -0.38 32.04 15.18
C SER A 176 0.48 33.31 15.05
N LYS A 177 0.87 33.70 13.84
CA LYS A 177 1.26 35.08 13.55
C LYS A 177 0.69 35.51 12.20
N LYS A 178 -0.28 36.41 12.29
CA LYS A 178 -0.87 37.24 11.25
C LYS A 178 -0.17 38.60 11.30
N ALA A 179 0.29 39.09 10.15
CA ALA A 179 0.35 40.49 9.72
C ALA A 179 1.01 40.51 8.33
#